data_AF-A0A553I9L2-F1
#
_entry.id   AF-A0A553I9L2-F1
#
_cell.length_a   1.000
_cell.length_b   1.000
_cell.length_c   1.000
_cell.angle_alpha   90.00
_cell.angle_beta   90.00
_cell.angle_gamma   90.00
#
_symmetry.space_group_name_H-M   'P 1'
#
loop_
_entity.id
_entity.type
_entity.pdbx_description
1 polymer ?
#
loop_
_entity_poly.entity_id
_entity_poly.type
_entity_poly.pdbx_seq_one_letter_code
_entity_poly.pdbx_strand_id
1 'polypeptide(L)'
;MPTYIVTCKDGASSEEVAAAKQHAKDQGGKITHEYNLIKGFAVEFPEDKVTTLEKHEHVKGVELDQEMRTHLDTCFLSRLTPRLGDPPDDKRTIRATYLGPPPHHAAMRSTHRPLRCLGTPNVFCSLAIRRYRRPPFAPSVTSTRSLSSSKPSGANNSQPQPVKTITVTDDAITDLVNKRQHSVGLADLVKHGRPPLSEAALFASANFTLNLLPIRLAHRIQALRNLPFIVVADPNVSRIYNNYLHSLSTLLPWKHRTISNIDEEIEFTSVLAELVATHQDTIPILAKGFLQCRRYIAPAEVTRFLDTHLRTRIGTRLIAEQHIALHYSSVPHFDPGASPTPCPENPNYIGVIDTALSPAAIVDTCAGFVADIAELKYGIRPEWIIDGEPDTVFTFVPQHLEYIVSELLKNAFRATVETGSKEPVVITIAPEPPDTGPPRLTLDPPAEDKGAFRGDAIRPLDDNAPGVTIRIRDRGGGISPEVLPNIWSYSYTTFNDDDTNDLTPNNGGGRGQKDALGIISAASTGGSSIAGLGYGLPLSRAYAEYFGGGIAVQSLYGWGTDVYLRLKGVGKIQ
;
A
#
# COMPACT_ATOMS: atom_id res chain seq x y z
N MET A 1 -27.36 41.62 26.45
CA MET A 1 -27.41 41.81 24.98
C MET A 1 -26.85 40.55 24.35
N PRO A 2 -27.43 40.04 23.25
CA PRO A 2 -26.80 38.99 22.47
C PRO A 2 -25.42 39.43 21.93
N THR A 3 -24.52 38.46 21.77
CA THR A 3 -23.22 38.65 21.11
C THR A 3 -23.36 38.20 19.66
N TYR A 4 -22.82 38.99 18.72
CA TYR A 4 -22.79 38.65 17.30
C TYR A 4 -21.37 38.64 16.76
N ILE A 5 -21.10 37.71 15.85
CA ILE A 5 -19.89 37.64 15.03
C ILE A 5 -20.14 38.45 13.76
N VAL A 6 -19.49 39.61 13.63
CA VAL A 6 -19.53 40.47 12.44
C VAL A 6 -18.36 40.12 11.54
N THR A 7 -18.65 39.61 10.34
CA THR A 7 -17.65 39.33 9.30
C THR A 7 -17.69 40.47 8.26
N CYS A 8 -16.54 41.08 7.98
CA CYS A 8 -16.37 42.10 6.95
C CYS A 8 -16.08 41.47 5.58
N LYS A 9 -16.20 42.28 4.52
CA LYS A 9 -15.90 41.85 3.14
C LYS A 9 -14.41 41.52 2.98
N ASP A 10 -14.09 40.51 2.18
CA ASP A 10 -12.74 39.94 2.10
C ASP A 10 -11.70 40.96 1.61
N GLY A 11 -12.11 41.90 0.75
CA GLY A 11 -11.29 43.02 0.27
C GLY A 11 -11.11 44.18 1.26
N ALA A 12 -11.86 44.22 2.38
CA ALA A 12 -11.97 45.43 3.21
C ALA A 12 -10.64 45.88 3.83
N SER A 13 -10.43 47.18 3.93
CA SER A 13 -9.22 47.76 4.55
C SER A 13 -9.28 47.71 6.08
N SER A 14 -8.13 47.88 6.75
CA SER A 14 -8.10 47.98 8.23
C SER A 14 -8.88 49.19 8.76
N GLU A 15 -8.96 50.27 7.97
CA GLU A 15 -9.73 51.48 8.29
C GLU A 15 -11.23 51.25 8.12
N GLU A 16 -11.64 50.49 7.10
CA GLU A 16 -13.04 50.10 6.87
C GLU A 16 -13.56 49.13 7.94
N VAL A 17 -12.70 48.20 8.40
CA VAL A 17 -12.99 47.34 9.56
C VAL A 17 -13.10 48.17 10.84
N ALA A 18 -12.27 49.22 11.01
CA ALA A 18 -12.39 50.15 12.12
C ALA A 18 -13.68 51.00 12.04
N ALA A 19 -14.09 51.43 10.85
CA ALA A 19 -15.36 52.12 10.62
C ALA A 19 -16.56 51.23 10.99
N ALA A 20 -16.56 49.95 10.58
CA ALA A 20 -17.60 48.99 10.97
C ALA A 20 -17.68 48.79 12.49
N LYS A 21 -16.52 48.71 13.18
CA LYS A 21 -16.46 48.65 14.65
C LYS A 21 -16.98 49.94 15.31
N GLN A 22 -16.70 51.11 14.72
CA GLN A 22 -17.17 52.39 15.26
C GLN A 22 -18.68 52.55 15.08
N HIS A 23 -19.20 52.22 13.89
CA HIS A 23 -20.64 52.18 13.61
C HIS A 23 -21.41 51.25 14.58
N ALA A 24 -20.79 50.14 15.01
CA ALA A 24 -21.34 49.30 16.07
C ALA A 24 -21.34 50.00 17.44
N LYS A 25 -20.25 50.67 17.84
CA LYS A 25 -20.15 51.42 19.10
C LYS A 25 -21.17 52.56 19.18
N ASP A 26 -21.29 53.34 18.10
CA ASP A 26 -22.18 54.52 18.01
C ASP A 26 -23.66 54.17 18.22
N GLN A 27 -24.06 52.92 17.89
CA GLN A 27 -25.42 52.43 18.10
C GLN A 27 -25.67 51.78 19.47
N GLY A 28 -24.65 51.72 20.34
CA GLY A 28 -24.69 51.12 21.67
C GLY A 28 -24.04 49.74 21.77
N GLY A 29 -23.27 49.32 20.76
CA GLY A 29 -22.54 48.05 20.75
C GLY A 29 -21.24 48.07 21.55
N LYS A 30 -20.87 46.93 22.13
CA LYS A 30 -19.61 46.72 22.85
C LYS A 30 -18.82 45.60 22.20
N ILE A 31 -17.69 45.95 21.57
CA ILE A 31 -16.78 44.97 20.95
C ILE A 31 -16.21 44.06 22.06
N THR A 32 -16.34 42.74 21.90
CA THR A 32 -15.90 41.74 22.89
C THR A 32 -14.63 41.03 22.47
N HIS A 33 -14.44 40.78 21.18
CA HIS A 33 -13.24 40.14 20.63
C HIS A 33 -12.96 40.62 19.20
N GLU A 34 -11.71 40.54 18.77
CA GLU A 34 -11.27 40.85 17.41
C GLU A 34 -10.46 39.67 16.87
N TYR A 35 -10.78 39.21 15.65
CA TYR A 35 -10.15 38.02 15.10
C TYR A 35 -8.90 38.38 14.30
N ASN A 36 -7.78 37.70 14.56
CA ASN A 36 -6.54 37.90 13.81
C ASN A 36 -6.51 37.13 12.47
N LEU A 37 -7.38 36.13 12.29
CA LEU A 37 -7.39 35.23 11.13
C LEU A 37 -8.46 35.58 10.07
N ILE A 38 -9.52 36.27 10.47
CA ILE A 38 -10.59 36.75 9.58
C ILE A 38 -10.79 38.25 9.79
N LYS A 39 -11.18 38.99 8.75
CA LYS A 39 -11.55 40.41 8.86
C LYS A 39 -12.92 40.49 9.55
N GLY A 40 -12.94 40.55 10.88
CA GLY A 40 -14.18 40.56 11.64
C GLY A 40 -13.96 40.77 13.14
N PHE A 41 -15.06 40.85 13.89
CA PHE A 41 -15.07 41.08 15.33
C PHE A 41 -16.34 40.53 15.98
N ALA A 42 -16.28 40.20 17.27
CA ALA A 42 -17.44 39.88 18.08
C ALA A 42 -17.94 41.14 18.81
N VAL A 43 -19.26 41.30 18.95
CA VAL A 43 -19.89 42.48 19.56
C VAL A 43 -21.15 42.11 20.34
N GLU A 44 -21.22 42.52 21.62
CA GLU A 44 -22.48 42.61 22.37
C GLU A 44 -23.32 43.73 21.73
N PHE A 45 -24.50 43.42 21.17
CA PHE A 45 -25.28 44.38 20.38
C PHE A 45 -26.80 44.34 20.72
N PRO A 46 -27.55 45.44 20.55
CA PRO A 46 -29.00 45.43 20.66
C PRO A 46 -29.65 44.65 19.51
N GLU A 47 -30.48 43.66 19.85
CA GLU A 47 -31.14 42.75 18.89
C GLU A 47 -32.09 43.49 17.94
N ASP A 48 -32.79 44.52 18.45
CA ASP A 48 -33.66 45.43 17.70
C ASP A 48 -32.93 46.21 16.59
N LYS A 49 -31.59 46.34 16.70
CA LYS A 49 -30.76 47.12 15.77
C LYS A 49 -29.89 46.28 14.85
N VAL A 50 -29.78 44.96 15.03
CA VAL A 50 -28.76 44.14 14.33
C VAL A 50 -28.80 44.29 12.81
N THR A 51 -29.99 44.49 12.24
CA THR A 51 -30.19 44.72 10.79
C THR A 51 -29.59 46.03 10.24
N THR A 52 -28.99 46.87 11.09
CA THR A 52 -28.17 48.02 10.67
C THR A 52 -26.72 47.60 10.39
N LEU A 53 -26.15 46.70 11.19
CA LEU A 53 -24.83 46.13 10.97
C LEU A 53 -24.80 45.28 9.69
N GLU A 54 -25.84 44.48 9.45
CA GLU A 54 -26.03 43.71 8.21
C GLU A 54 -26.03 44.58 6.95
N LYS A 55 -26.46 45.84 7.06
CA LYS A 55 -26.58 46.80 5.95
C LYS A 55 -25.36 47.73 5.84
N HIS A 56 -24.39 47.63 6.74
CA HIS A 56 -23.19 48.45 6.70
C HIS A 56 -22.30 48.08 5.51
N GLU A 57 -21.82 49.08 4.76
CA GLU A 57 -21.21 48.88 3.43
C GLU A 57 -20.05 47.88 3.39
N HIS A 58 -19.26 47.79 4.46
CA HIS A 58 -18.09 46.91 4.55
C HIS A 58 -18.37 45.57 5.26
N VAL A 59 -19.60 45.31 5.71
CA VAL A 59 -20.01 44.03 6.32
C VAL A 59 -20.42 43.03 5.24
N LYS A 60 -20.10 41.75 5.49
CA LYS A 60 -20.39 40.58 4.63
C LYS A 60 -21.44 39.65 5.25
N GLY A 61 -21.50 39.59 6.58
CA GLY A 61 -22.52 38.88 7.34
C GLY A 61 -22.43 39.19 8.83
N VAL A 62 -23.55 39.01 9.53
CA VAL A 62 -23.64 39.09 11.00
C VAL A 62 -24.32 37.82 11.47
N GLU A 63 -23.65 37.06 12.33
CA GLU A 63 -24.14 35.78 12.84
C GLU A 63 -24.25 35.83 14.37
N LEU A 64 -25.23 35.17 14.95
CA LEU A 64 -25.44 35.14 16.40
C LEU A 64 -24.47 34.15 17.04
N ASP A 65 -23.66 34.61 18.00
CA ASP A 65 -22.60 33.82 18.65
C ASP A 65 -23.21 32.75 19.56
N GLN A 66 -23.23 31.50 19.10
CA GLN A 66 -23.87 30.36 19.76
C GLN A 66 -23.06 29.06 19.68
N GLU A 67 -23.23 28.22 20.70
CA GLU A 67 -22.63 26.88 20.75
C GLU A 67 -23.29 25.94 19.73
N MET A 68 -22.61 25.69 18.60
CA MET A 68 -23.03 24.75 17.56
C MET A 68 -23.06 23.30 18.06
N ARG A 69 -24.25 22.80 18.42
CA ARG A 69 -24.48 21.40 18.84
C ARG A 69 -24.90 20.53 17.67
N THR A 70 -23.96 19.75 17.12
CA THR A 70 -24.25 18.77 16.06
C THR A 70 -25.00 17.56 16.62
N HIS A 71 -26.29 17.42 16.28
CA HIS A 71 -27.05 16.21 16.58
C HIS A 71 -26.55 15.03 15.71
N LEU A 72 -26.15 13.93 16.37
CA LEU A 72 -25.88 12.65 15.73
C LEU A 72 -27.19 11.84 15.63
N ASP A 73 -27.86 11.91 14.48
CA ASP A 73 -29.12 11.20 14.25
C ASP A 73 -28.93 9.68 14.19
N THR A 74 -29.19 9.01 15.32
CA THR A 74 -29.23 7.54 15.43
C THR A 74 -30.50 6.96 14.78
N CYS A 75 -30.55 6.92 13.44
CA CYS A 75 -31.75 6.49 12.71
C CYS A 75 -31.48 5.50 11.55
N PHE A 76 -30.73 4.42 11.80
CA PHE A 76 -30.55 3.33 10.81
C PHE A 76 -30.46 1.89 11.37
N LEU A 77 -31.03 1.61 12.55
CA LEU A 77 -31.04 0.27 13.17
C LEU A 77 -32.43 -0.20 13.68
N SER A 78 -33.48 -0.11 12.86
CA SER A 78 -34.77 -0.77 13.16
C SER A 78 -35.67 -1.01 11.94
N ARG A 79 -35.53 -2.17 11.25
CA ARG A 79 -36.56 -2.78 10.36
C ARG A 79 -36.15 -4.15 9.79
N LEU A 80 -36.05 -5.20 10.61
CA LEU A 80 -36.01 -6.60 10.13
C LEU A 80 -36.56 -7.60 11.17
N THR A 81 -37.89 -7.81 11.17
CA THR A 81 -38.56 -8.98 11.79
C THR A 81 -39.84 -9.29 11.01
N PRO A 82 -40.11 -10.55 10.61
CA PRO A 82 -41.25 -10.91 9.77
C PRO A 82 -42.53 -11.23 10.56
N ARG A 83 -43.67 -11.29 9.86
CA ARG A 83 -44.90 -12.01 10.29
C ARG A 83 -45.51 -12.77 9.11
N LEU A 84 -46.00 -13.98 9.37
CA LEU A 84 -46.80 -14.79 8.43
C LEU A 84 -48.28 -14.40 8.54
N GLY A 85 -49.11 -14.73 7.54
CA GLY A 85 -50.56 -14.53 7.64
C GLY A 85 -51.41 -14.55 6.36
N ASP A 86 -51.13 -15.46 5.40
CA ASP A 86 -52.07 -16.36 4.69
C ASP A 86 -53.49 -15.92 4.15
N PRO A 87 -54.11 -16.68 3.21
CA PRO A 87 -54.82 -16.14 2.02
C PRO A 87 -56.37 -16.35 2.07
N PRO A 88 -57.20 -16.38 0.98
CA PRO A 88 -56.95 -16.33 -0.49
C PRO A 88 -57.97 -15.56 -1.40
N ASP A 89 -57.84 -15.83 -2.72
CA ASP A 89 -58.89 -15.96 -3.77
C ASP A 89 -59.03 -14.94 -4.94
N ASP A 90 -58.40 -15.35 -6.07
CA ASP A 90 -59.05 -15.68 -7.38
C ASP A 90 -59.14 -14.62 -8.52
N LYS A 91 -59.09 -15.16 -9.75
CA LYS A 91 -59.59 -14.69 -11.08
C LYS A 91 -58.64 -14.07 -12.14
N ARG A 92 -58.16 -14.99 -13.00
CA ARG A 92 -58.25 -14.98 -14.49
C ARG A 92 -57.33 -14.09 -15.38
N THR A 93 -56.33 -14.75 -15.96
CA THR A 93 -56.22 -15.12 -17.40
C THR A 93 -56.52 -14.11 -18.54
N ILE A 94 -55.53 -13.88 -19.43
CA ILE A 94 -55.59 -13.81 -20.93
C ILE A 94 -54.12 -13.79 -21.45
N ARG A 95 -53.64 -14.80 -22.21
CA ARG A 95 -53.52 -14.93 -23.70
C ARG A 95 -52.84 -13.74 -24.43
N ALA A 96 -52.02 -13.87 -25.49
CA ALA A 96 -51.23 -14.94 -26.17
C ALA A 96 -50.38 -14.24 -27.30
N THR A 97 -49.57 -14.79 -28.23
CA THR A 97 -49.20 -16.14 -28.73
C THR A 97 -47.89 -16.04 -29.60
N TYR A 98 -47.27 -17.17 -30.00
CA TYR A 98 -46.43 -17.35 -31.23
C TYR A 98 -45.01 -16.71 -31.32
N LEU A 99 -44.02 -17.20 -32.09
CA LEU A 99 -43.86 -18.41 -32.96
C LEU A 99 -42.36 -18.85 -33.07
N GLY A 100 -42.09 -20.15 -33.25
CA GLY A 100 -40.87 -20.70 -33.94
C GLY A 100 -41.25 -21.20 -35.35
N PRO A 101 -40.61 -22.21 -36.00
CA PRO A 101 -39.43 -23.05 -35.67
C PRO A 101 -38.41 -23.13 -36.87
N PRO A 102 -38.01 -24.30 -37.45
CA PRO A 102 -37.04 -25.34 -37.03
C PRO A 102 -35.75 -25.48 -37.93
N PRO A 103 -34.78 -26.41 -37.64
CA PRO A 103 -33.54 -26.63 -38.41
C PRO A 103 -33.40 -27.99 -39.16
N HIS A 104 -32.48 -28.07 -40.15
CA HIS A 104 -32.05 -29.27 -40.92
C HIS A 104 -30.68 -29.04 -41.64
N HIS A 105 -29.86 -30.00 -42.14
CA HIS A 105 -29.54 -31.41 -41.75
C HIS A 105 -28.33 -32.00 -42.57
N ALA A 106 -27.80 -33.17 -42.17
CA ALA A 106 -27.05 -34.20 -42.96
C ALA A 106 -25.59 -34.03 -43.53
N ALA A 107 -24.65 -34.77 -42.91
CA ALA A 107 -23.75 -35.83 -43.44
C ALA A 107 -22.74 -35.66 -44.63
N MET A 108 -21.49 -36.11 -44.43
CA MET A 108 -20.83 -37.17 -45.26
C MET A 108 -19.61 -37.85 -44.56
N ARG A 109 -19.02 -38.90 -45.18
CA ARG A 109 -17.88 -39.70 -44.69
C ARG A 109 -16.71 -39.74 -45.70
N SER A 110 -15.48 -39.97 -45.23
CA SER A 110 -14.46 -40.72 -45.98
C SER A 110 -13.41 -41.35 -45.03
N THR A 111 -12.54 -42.23 -45.56
CA THR A 111 -11.62 -43.10 -44.80
C THR A 111 -10.26 -43.22 -45.47
N HIS A 112 -9.16 -43.36 -44.71
CA HIS A 112 -8.11 -44.38 -44.94
C HIS A 112 -7.01 -44.38 -43.86
N ARG A 113 -6.23 -45.48 -43.82
CA ARG A 113 -5.11 -45.80 -42.89
C ARG A 113 -4.29 -46.95 -43.54
N PRO A 114 -3.13 -47.36 -43.00
CA PRO A 114 -1.80 -46.73 -43.06
C PRO A 114 -0.79 -47.56 -43.90
N LEU A 115 0.50 -47.17 -43.90
CA LEU A 115 1.62 -48.07 -44.26
C LEU A 115 2.82 -47.92 -43.30
N ARG A 116 3.66 -48.96 -43.23
CA ARG A 116 4.89 -49.09 -42.41
C ARG A 116 6.11 -49.34 -43.31
N CYS A 117 7.30 -48.93 -42.86
CA CYS A 117 8.60 -49.64 -42.86
C CYS A 117 9.70 -48.63 -42.43
N LEU A 118 10.50 -48.88 -41.38
CA LEU A 118 11.65 -49.80 -41.24
C LEU A 118 12.89 -49.33 -42.01
N GLY A 119 13.97 -48.98 -41.28
CA GLY A 119 15.28 -48.60 -41.83
C GLY A 119 16.13 -47.75 -40.87
N THR A 120 17.13 -48.35 -40.24
CA THR A 120 18.18 -47.73 -39.39
C THR A 120 19.57 -48.18 -39.90
N PRO A 121 20.72 -47.66 -39.40
CA PRO A 121 21.05 -46.38 -38.75
C PRO A 121 22.29 -45.67 -39.36
N ASN A 122 22.60 -44.43 -38.94
CA ASN A 122 23.89 -43.99 -38.34
C ASN A 122 24.30 -42.51 -38.59
N VAL A 123 24.46 -41.80 -37.47
CA VAL A 123 25.60 -40.93 -37.08
C VAL A 123 26.23 -40.00 -38.14
N PHE A 124 25.94 -38.69 -38.04
CA PHE A 124 26.89 -37.76 -37.40
C PHE A 124 26.17 -36.54 -36.79
N CYS A 125 26.89 -35.73 -36.00
CA CYS A 125 26.31 -34.74 -35.09
C CYS A 125 26.26 -33.31 -35.67
N SER A 126 25.17 -32.59 -35.39
CA SER A 126 25.12 -31.12 -35.41
C SER A 126 24.09 -30.64 -34.37
N LEU A 127 24.52 -29.83 -33.40
CA LEU A 127 23.62 -29.24 -32.41
C LEU A 127 22.89 -28.03 -33.01
N ALA A 128 21.56 -28.12 -33.09
CA ALA A 128 20.67 -27.02 -33.44
C ALA A 128 19.78 -26.66 -32.24
N ILE A 129 19.58 -25.36 -32.04
CA ILE A 129 18.86 -24.76 -30.90
C ILE A 129 17.41 -25.29 -30.83
N ARG A 130 17.02 -25.89 -29.71
CA ARG A 130 15.64 -26.35 -29.47
C ARG A 130 14.87 -25.36 -28.59
N ARG A 131 13.87 -24.70 -29.19
CA ARG A 131 12.81 -23.99 -28.46
C ARG A 131 12.04 -25.00 -27.58
N TYR A 132 12.02 -24.79 -26.27
CA TYR A 132 11.15 -25.55 -25.37
C TYR A 132 9.71 -25.03 -25.44
N ARG A 133 8.74 -25.93 -25.63
CA ARG A 133 7.32 -25.63 -25.39
C ARG A 133 7.03 -25.79 -23.89
N ARG A 134 6.44 -24.77 -23.25
CA ARG A 134 5.84 -24.92 -21.91
C ARG A 134 4.60 -25.83 -21.98
N PRO A 135 4.30 -26.62 -20.94
CA PRO A 135 2.98 -27.24 -20.77
C PRO A 135 1.92 -26.19 -20.37
N PRO A 136 0.62 -26.45 -20.59
CA PRO A 136 -0.44 -25.54 -20.16
C PRO A 136 -0.73 -25.68 -18.67
N PHE A 137 -0.66 -24.59 -17.91
CA PHE A 137 -1.36 -24.46 -16.63
C PHE A 137 -2.83 -24.13 -16.88
N ALA A 138 -3.73 -24.77 -16.13
CA ALA A 138 -5.16 -24.52 -16.19
C ALA A 138 -5.61 -23.65 -14.98
N PRO A 139 -6.49 -22.65 -15.16
CA PRO A 139 -6.95 -21.80 -14.08
C PRO A 139 -7.93 -22.53 -13.15
N SER A 140 -7.69 -22.48 -11.84
CA SER A 140 -8.58 -23.04 -10.83
C SER A 140 -9.79 -22.14 -10.58
N VAL A 141 -10.89 -22.38 -11.28
CA VAL A 141 -12.16 -21.67 -11.06
C VAL A 141 -12.83 -22.18 -9.79
N THR A 142 -13.02 -21.30 -8.80
CA THR A 142 -13.68 -21.61 -7.51
C THR A 142 -15.17 -21.87 -7.70
N SER A 143 -15.55 -23.12 -7.98
CA SER A 143 -16.95 -23.52 -8.17
C SER A 143 -17.59 -23.96 -6.85
N THR A 144 -18.56 -23.19 -6.35
CA THR A 144 -19.33 -23.55 -5.16
C THR A 144 -20.26 -24.73 -5.43
N ARG A 145 -19.92 -25.91 -4.88
CA ARG A 145 -20.84 -27.07 -4.83
C ARG A 145 -20.95 -27.63 -3.42
N SER A 146 -22.13 -27.43 -2.83
CA SER A 146 -22.59 -28.14 -1.63
C SER A 146 -22.79 -29.63 -1.93
N LEU A 147 -22.26 -30.53 -1.08
CA LEU A 147 -22.68 -31.93 -1.06
C LEU A 147 -22.56 -32.55 0.35
N SER A 148 -23.48 -33.47 0.58
CA SER A 148 -23.80 -34.25 1.79
C SER A 148 -22.64 -34.72 2.69
N SER A 149 -22.96 -34.77 3.99
CA SER A 149 -22.15 -35.30 5.09
C SER A 149 -21.69 -36.76 4.96
N SER A 150 -20.44 -37.01 5.36
CA SER A 150 -20.03 -38.23 6.08
C SER A 150 -19.05 -37.84 7.20
N LYS A 151 -19.11 -38.51 8.36
CA LYS A 151 -18.28 -38.17 9.54
C LYS A 151 -17.06 -39.11 9.64
N PRO A 152 -15.83 -38.59 9.68
CA PRO A 152 -14.76 -39.16 10.48
C PRO A 152 -14.86 -38.66 11.93
N SER A 153 -14.45 -39.47 12.90
CA SER A 153 -14.51 -39.17 14.33
C SER A 153 -13.14 -38.79 14.87
N GLY A 154 -13.05 -37.76 15.72
CA GLY A 154 -11.87 -37.53 16.58
C GLY A 154 -10.84 -36.52 16.05
N ALA A 155 -11.22 -35.24 15.99
CA ALA A 155 -10.27 -34.12 16.01
C ALA A 155 -10.89 -32.98 16.84
N ASN A 156 -10.10 -32.34 17.72
CA ASN A 156 -10.58 -31.23 18.54
C ASN A 156 -10.74 -29.98 17.66
N ASN A 157 -11.99 -29.62 17.34
CA ASN A 157 -12.32 -28.43 16.56
C ASN A 157 -12.26 -27.16 17.45
N SER A 158 -11.05 -26.80 17.88
CA SER A 158 -10.80 -25.53 18.56
C SER A 158 -10.94 -24.38 17.57
N GLN A 159 -12.07 -23.66 17.63
CA GLN A 159 -12.16 -22.32 17.04
C GLN A 159 -11.02 -21.46 17.63
N PRO A 160 -10.37 -20.59 16.83
CA PRO A 160 -9.36 -19.68 17.35
C PRO A 160 -9.99 -18.83 18.46
N GLN A 161 -9.35 -18.85 19.64
CA GLN A 161 -9.76 -18.02 20.78
C GLN A 161 -9.69 -16.54 20.35
N PRO A 162 -10.68 -15.70 20.69
CA PRO A 162 -10.60 -14.28 20.40
C PRO A 162 -9.38 -13.69 21.11
N VAL A 163 -8.53 -13.00 20.36
CA VAL A 163 -7.28 -12.45 20.90
C VAL A 163 -7.58 -11.47 22.02
N LYS A 164 -6.91 -11.69 23.15
CA LYS A 164 -7.10 -10.92 24.39
C LYS A 164 -6.64 -9.47 24.13
N THR A 165 -7.53 -8.50 24.35
CA THR A 165 -7.22 -7.06 24.20
C THR A 165 -7.29 -6.35 25.55
N ILE A 166 -6.51 -5.27 25.68
CA ILE A 166 -6.56 -4.33 26.82
C ILE A 166 -6.75 -2.92 26.29
N THR A 167 -7.67 -2.16 26.90
CA THR A 167 -7.93 -0.75 26.57
C THR A 167 -6.63 0.06 26.60
N VAL A 168 -6.28 0.67 25.46
CA VAL A 168 -5.09 1.51 25.34
C VAL A 168 -5.36 2.85 26.04
N THR A 169 -4.67 3.11 27.15
CA THR A 169 -4.69 4.42 27.84
C THR A 169 -3.65 5.37 27.27
N ASP A 170 -3.87 6.67 27.43
CA ASP A 170 -2.92 7.70 27.01
C ASP A 170 -1.60 7.65 27.80
N ASP A 171 -1.66 7.24 29.07
CA ASP A 171 -0.46 6.94 29.88
C ASP A 171 0.34 5.79 29.26
N ALA A 172 -0.31 4.70 28.86
CA ALA A 172 0.34 3.53 28.27
C ALA A 172 0.98 3.84 26.90
N ILE A 173 0.40 4.78 26.13
CA ILE A 173 1.02 5.33 24.91
C ILE A 173 2.24 6.18 25.28
N THR A 174 2.10 7.08 26.25
CA THR A 174 3.16 8.01 26.68
C THR A 174 4.39 7.26 27.22
N ASP A 175 4.18 6.24 28.06
CA ASP A 175 5.20 5.29 28.54
C ASP A 175 6.00 4.60 27.43
N LEU A 176 5.35 4.31 26.29
CA LEU A 176 5.97 3.62 25.16
C LEU A 176 6.64 4.61 24.21
N VAL A 177 6.07 5.79 24.01
CA VAL A 177 6.64 6.91 23.25
C VAL A 177 7.95 7.40 23.87
N ASN A 178 8.01 7.49 25.20
CA ASN A 178 9.21 7.91 25.93
C ASN A 178 10.39 6.91 25.84
N LYS A 179 10.18 5.71 25.26
CA LYS A 179 11.27 4.76 25.00
C LYS A 179 11.93 5.03 23.65
N ARG A 180 13.26 4.95 23.63
CA ARG A 180 14.05 5.00 22.38
C ARG A 180 13.60 3.89 21.44
N GLN A 181 13.23 4.25 20.22
CA GLN A 181 13.04 3.28 19.15
C GLN A 181 14.39 2.63 18.82
N HIS A 182 14.50 1.31 18.99
CA HIS A 182 15.61 0.56 18.41
C HIS A 182 15.45 0.50 16.89
N SER A 183 16.52 0.84 16.18
CA SER A 183 16.55 0.78 14.73
C SER A 183 17.06 -0.59 14.32
N VAL A 184 16.24 -1.33 13.56
CA VAL A 184 16.46 -2.74 13.27
C VAL A 184 17.39 -2.86 12.07
N GLY A 185 18.63 -3.25 12.34
CA GLY A 185 19.59 -3.63 11.31
C GLY A 185 19.28 -5.02 10.75
N LEU A 186 19.89 -5.36 9.61
CA LEU A 186 19.81 -6.73 9.08
C LEU A 186 20.40 -7.76 10.05
N ALA A 187 21.43 -7.36 10.81
CA ALA A 187 21.99 -8.12 11.94
C ALA A 187 20.92 -8.58 12.96
N ASP A 188 19.92 -7.74 13.24
CA ASP A 188 18.85 -8.06 14.18
C ASP A 188 17.88 -9.14 13.68
N LEU A 189 17.80 -9.34 12.37
CA LEU A 189 16.91 -10.34 11.76
C LEU A 189 17.58 -11.71 11.67
N VAL A 190 18.92 -11.74 11.50
CA VAL A 190 19.70 -12.97 11.25
C VAL A 190 20.35 -13.55 12.51
N LYS A 191 20.53 -12.75 13.58
CA LYS A 191 21.17 -13.18 14.85
C LYS A 191 20.55 -14.39 15.55
N HIS A 192 19.33 -14.78 15.17
CA HIS A 192 18.64 -15.94 15.73
C HIS A 192 19.11 -17.27 15.13
N GLY A 193 19.87 -17.24 14.02
CA GLY A 193 20.40 -18.42 13.34
C GLY A 193 19.62 -18.81 12.09
N ARG A 194 20.04 -19.90 11.44
CA ARG A 194 19.35 -20.48 10.28
C ARG A 194 18.31 -21.51 10.76
N PRO A 195 17.10 -21.55 10.18
CA PRO A 195 16.11 -22.59 10.48
C PRO A 195 16.61 -24.02 10.15
N PRO A 196 16.10 -25.06 10.82
CA PRO A 196 15.15 -25.00 11.94
C PRO A 196 15.84 -24.50 13.22
N LEU A 197 15.19 -23.54 13.90
CA LEU A 197 15.69 -22.95 15.13
C LEU A 197 15.45 -23.86 16.34
N SER A 198 16.30 -23.72 17.37
CA SER A 198 16.01 -24.27 18.69
C SER A 198 14.93 -23.45 19.40
N GLU A 199 14.19 -24.08 20.32
CA GLU A 199 13.17 -23.40 21.15
C GLU A 199 13.71 -22.12 21.80
N ALA A 200 14.93 -22.16 22.37
CA ALA A 200 15.57 -20.99 22.96
C ALA A 200 15.83 -19.84 21.95
N ALA A 201 16.12 -20.16 20.68
CA ALA A 201 16.31 -19.17 19.63
C ALA A 201 14.96 -18.60 19.12
N LEU A 202 13.91 -19.42 19.06
CA LEU A 202 12.53 -18.98 18.81
C LEU A 202 12.03 -18.05 19.92
N PHE A 203 12.18 -18.43 21.18
CA PHE A 203 11.81 -17.58 22.32
C PHE A 203 12.61 -16.27 22.33
N ALA A 204 13.90 -16.30 21.98
CA ALA A 204 14.68 -15.07 21.80
C ALA A 204 14.13 -14.19 20.67
N SER A 205 13.67 -14.77 19.56
CA SER A 205 13.06 -14.05 18.42
C SER A 205 11.70 -13.45 18.80
N ALA A 206 10.88 -14.20 19.51
CA ALA A 206 9.57 -13.78 20.00
C ALA A 206 9.72 -12.61 20.98
N ASN A 207 10.58 -12.75 22.00
CA ASN A 207 10.86 -11.69 22.97
C ASN A 207 11.52 -10.46 22.33
N PHE A 208 12.40 -10.63 21.34
CA PHE A 208 12.97 -9.49 20.59
C PHE A 208 11.86 -8.71 19.87
N THR A 209 10.96 -9.41 19.17
CA THR A 209 9.81 -8.81 18.48
C THR A 209 8.88 -8.09 19.46
N LEU A 210 8.53 -8.73 20.57
CA LEU A 210 7.69 -8.19 21.65
C LEU A 210 8.28 -6.92 22.29
N ASN A 211 9.60 -6.82 22.43
CA ASN A 211 10.25 -5.61 22.95
C ASN A 211 10.17 -4.41 21.98
N LEU A 212 9.96 -4.65 20.68
CA LEU A 212 10.02 -3.59 19.66
C LEU A 212 8.66 -3.11 19.15
N LEU A 213 7.72 -4.01 18.89
CA LEU A 213 6.46 -3.65 18.24
C LEU A 213 5.60 -2.67 19.07
N PRO A 214 5.37 -2.85 20.39
CA PRO A 214 4.53 -1.93 21.16
C PRO A 214 5.06 -0.48 21.14
N ILE A 215 6.38 -0.31 21.21
CA ILE A 215 7.05 1.00 21.10
C ILE A 215 6.80 1.59 19.69
N ARG A 216 7.01 0.79 18.64
CA ARG A 216 6.80 1.22 17.25
C ARG A 216 5.36 1.63 16.97
N LEU A 217 4.36 0.87 17.46
CA LEU A 217 2.95 1.21 17.31
C LEU A 217 2.56 2.47 18.09
N ALA A 218 3.01 2.64 19.34
CA ALA A 218 2.75 3.85 20.13
C ALA A 218 3.27 5.12 19.42
N HIS A 219 4.47 5.05 18.86
CA HIS A 219 5.05 6.10 18.01
C HIS A 219 4.31 6.31 16.67
N ARG A 220 3.44 5.40 16.21
CA ARG A 220 2.54 5.63 15.05
C ARG A 220 1.19 6.21 15.47
N ILE A 221 0.65 5.77 16.60
CA ILE A 221 -0.55 6.37 17.22
C ILE A 221 -0.30 7.86 17.52
N GLN A 222 0.83 8.20 18.13
CA GLN A 222 1.20 9.61 18.39
C GLN A 222 1.43 10.39 17.09
N ALA A 223 2.14 9.82 16.11
CA ALA A 223 2.37 10.50 14.83
C ALA A 223 1.08 10.82 14.07
N LEU A 224 0.06 9.95 14.18
CA LEU A 224 -1.28 10.20 13.62
C LEU A 224 -2.05 11.25 14.42
N ARG A 225 -1.98 11.25 15.76
CA ARG A 225 -2.59 12.29 16.62
C ARG A 225 -2.00 13.69 16.39
N ASN A 226 -0.75 13.76 15.96
CA ASN A 226 -0.05 15.02 15.70
C ASN A 226 -0.34 15.62 14.30
N LEU A 227 -1.17 14.98 13.46
CA LEU A 227 -1.65 15.57 12.21
C LEU A 227 -2.71 16.65 12.48
N PRO A 228 -2.93 17.60 11.55
CA PRO A 228 -4.03 18.57 11.66
C PRO A 228 -5.38 17.87 11.83
N PHE A 229 -6.24 18.37 12.73
CA PHE A 229 -7.51 17.72 13.11
C PHE A 229 -8.38 17.33 11.90
N ILE A 230 -8.46 18.18 10.88
CA ILE A 230 -9.20 17.94 9.63
C ILE A 230 -8.68 16.73 8.82
N VAL A 231 -7.41 16.35 9.01
CA VAL A 231 -6.80 15.15 8.42
C VAL A 231 -7.08 13.92 9.28
N VAL A 232 -7.01 14.05 10.62
CA VAL A 232 -7.32 12.95 11.55
C VAL A 232 -8.80 12.56 11.49
N ALA A 233 -9.69 13.52 11.23
CA ALA A 233 -11.13 13.33 11.08
C ALA A 233 -11.54 12.62 9.77
N ASP A 234 -10.64 12.45 8.79
CA ASP A 234 -10.95 11.69 7.58
C ASP A 234 -11.23 10.20 7.92
N PRO A 235 -12.30 9.59 7.39
CA PRO A 235 -12.65 8.19 7.71
C PRO A 235 -11.58 7.15 7.36
N ASN A 236 -10.71 7.43 6.38
CA ASN A 236 -9.63 6.52 6.00
C ASN A 236 -8.44 6.68 6.97
N VAL A 237 -8.03 7.92 7.31
CA VAL A 237 -6.97 8.20 8.30
C VAL A 237 -7.39 7.73 9.69
N SER A 238 -8.62 8.02 10.10
CA SER A 238 -9.24 7.55 11.36
C SER A 238 -9.29 6.02 11.43
N ARG A 239 -9.64 5.33 10.34
CA ARG A 239 -9.55 3.85 10.28
C ARG A 239 -8.12 3.36 10.55
N ILE A 240 -7.09 3.97 9.96
CA ILE A 240 -5.70 3.55 10.20
C ILE A 240 -5.25 3.85 11.63
N TYR A 241 -5.67 4.97 12.23
CA TYR A 241 -5.49 5.24 13.65
C TYR A 241 -6.12 4.16 14.54
N ASN A 242 -7.35 3.75 14.24
CA ASN A 242 -8.04 2.68 14.97
C ASN A 242 -7.39 1.30 14.77
N ASN A 243 -6.87 0.98 13.58
CA ASN A 243 -6.09 -0.24 13.35
C ASN A 243 -4.81 -0.25 14.22
N TYR A 244 -4.08 0.87 14.30
CA TYR A 244 -2.91 0.98 15.19
C TYR A 244 -3.27 0.88 16.68
N LEU A 245 -4.41 1.44 17.12
CA LEU A 245 -4.91 1.24 18.48
C LEU A 245 -5.24 -0.24 18.75
N HIS A 246 -5.92 -0.91 17.82
CA HIS A 246 -6.25 -2.34 17.94
C HIS A 246 -4.99 -3.20 18.08
N SER A 247 -4.02 -3.05 17.17
CA SER A 247 -2.76 -3.79 17.22
C SER A 247 -1.88 -3.44 18.43
N LEU A 248 -2.04 -2.28 19.06
CA LEU A 248 -1.42 -2.04 20.38
C LEU A 248 -2.21 -2.74 21.50
N SER A 249 -3.54 -2.72 21.44
CA SER A 249 -4.42 -3.36 22.43
C SER A 249 -4.22 -4.88 22.53
N THR A 250 -3.89 -5.56 21.43
CA THR A 250 -3.57 -7.00 21.40
C THR A 250 -2.16 -7.31 21.92
N LEU A 251 -1.21 -6.36 21.84
CA LEU A 251 0.16 -6.53 22.34
C LEU A 251 0.35 -6.09 23.81
N LEU A 252 -0.49 -5.20 24.35
CA LEU A 252 -0.42 -4.79 25.75
C LEU A 252 -0.48 -5.94 26.79
N PRO A 253 -1.28 -7.02 26.61
CA PRO A 253 -1.26 -8.21 27.48
C PRO A 253 0.11 -8.92 27.57
N TRP A 254 0.96 -8.71 26.56
CA TRP A 254 2.28 -9.33 26.42
C TRP A 254 3.42 -8.43 26.91
N LYS A 255 3.22 -7.09 26.95
CA LYS A 255 4.23 -6.05 27.30
C LYS A 255 5.04 -6.32 28.58
N HIS A 256 4.50 -7.09 29.52
CA HIS A 256 5.12 -7.40 30.82
C HIS A 256 5.43 -8.90 31.01
N ARG A 257 5.35 -9.70 29.94
CA ARG A 257 5.70 -11.13 29.94
C ARG A 257 7.11 -11.35 29.42
N THR A 258 7.62 -12.57 29.57
CA THR A 258 8.76 -13.08 28.83
C THR A 258 8.35 -14.44 28.28
N ILE A 259 8.28 -14.55 26.95
CA ILE A 259 7.85 -15.78 26.26
C ILE A 259 8.88 -16.86 26.57
N SER A 260 8.42 -17.96 27.15
CA SER A 260 9.27 -18.92 27.89
C SER A 260 9.01 -20.38 27.57
N ASN A 261 7.95 -20.66 26.81
CA ASN A 261 7.51 -21.98 26.39
C ASN A 261 6.84 -21.90 25.00
N ILE A 262 6.66 -23.05 24.37
CA ILE A 262 6.17 -23.14 22.99
C ILE A 262 4.70 -22.72 22.83
N ASP A 263 3.85 -22.96 23.84
CA ASP A 263 2.43 -22.57 23.78
C ASP A 263 2.27 -21.04 23.78
N GLU A 264 3.07 -20.33 24.58
CA GLU A 264 3.16 -18.85 24.56
C GLU A 264 3.68 -18.32 23.22
N GLU A 265 4.62 -19.01 22.58
CA GLU A 265 5.24 -18.60 21.32
C GLU A 265 4.30 -18.83 20.11
N ILE A 266 3.50 -19.90 20.13
CA ILE A 266 2.41 -20.17 19.17
C ILE A 266 1.27 -19.15 19.33
N GLU A 267 0.84 -18.86 20.57
CA GLU A 267 -0.19 -17.83 20.83
C GLU A 267 0.31 -16.45 20.38
N PHE A 268 1.57 -16.10 20.67
CA PHE A 268 2.17 -14.83 20.25
C PHE A 268 2.34 -14.73 18.72
N THR A 269 2.79 -15.79 18.04
CA THR A 269 2.89 -15.83 16.56
C THR A 269 1.53 -15.61 15.91
N SER A 270 0.46 -16.15 16.51
CA SER A 270 -0.92 -15.92 16.05
C SER A 270 -1.33 -14.45 16.17
N VAL A 271 -0.96 -13.76 17.26
CA VAL A 271 -1.19 -12.31 17.45
C VAL A 271 -0.41 -11.47 16.43
N LEU A 272 0.80 -11.88 16.06
CA LEU A 272 1.59 -11.22 15.03
C LEU A 272 0.99 -11.40 13.63
N ALA A 273 0.45 -12.57 13.32
CA ALA A 273 -0.26 -12.81 12.06
C ALA A 273 -1.50 -11.90 11.93
N GLU A 274 -2.29 -11.75 13.02
CA GLU A 274 -3.42 -10.80 13.06
C GLU A 274 -2.95 -9.34 12.84
N LEU A 275 -1.83 -8.94 13.44
CA LEU A 275 -1.24 -7.60 13.29
C LEU A 275 -0.82 -7.33 11.84
N VAL A 276 -0.14 -8.27 11.19
CA VAL A 276 0.28 -8.13 9.78
C VAL A 276 -0.94 -8.02 8.86
N ALA A 277 -1.96 -8.88 9.04
CA ALA A 277 -3.21 -8.84 8.29
C ALA A 277 -3.98 -7.51 8.50
N THR A 278 -4.13 -7.08 9.75
CA THR A 278 -4.78 -5.81 10.14
C THR A 278 -4.15 -4.59 9.43
N HIS A 279 -2.86 -4.67 9.09
CA HIS A 279 -2.13 -3.59 8.45
C HIS A 279 -1.84 -3.80 6.95
N GLN A 280 -2.38 -4.85 6.30
CA GLN A 280 -2.18 -5.15 4.88
C GLN A 280 -2.47 -3.93 3.98
N ASP A 281 -3.71 -3.43 3.98
CA ASP A 281 -4.16 -2.32 3.12
C ASP A 281 -3.78 -0.91 3.62
N THR A 282 -2.87 -0.76 4.60
CA THR A 282 -2.56 0.56 5.19
C THR A 282 -2.14 1.61 4.15
N ILE A 283 -1.37 1.22 3.13
CA ILE A 283 -0.88 2.13 2.09
C ILE A 283 -2.03 2.74 1.25
N PRO A 284 -2.88 1.96 0.55
CA PRO A 284 -3.95 2.54 -0.25
C PRO A 284 -5.01 3.29 0.59
N ILE A 285 -5.23 2.87 1.84
CA ILE A 285 -6.17 3.55 2.75
C ILE A 285 -5.63 4.93 3.15
N LEU A 286 -4.35 5.03 3.53
CA LEU A 286 -3.70 6.33 3.79
C LEU A 286 -3.68 7.20 2.52
N ALA A 287 -3.32 6.62 1.37
CA ALA A 287 -3.26 7.34 0.10
C ALA A 287 -4.60 8.01 -0.25
N LYS A 288 -5.71 7.28 -0.06
CA LYS A 288 -7.06 7.83 -0.25
C LYS A 288 -7.39 8.95 0.74
N GLY A 289 -7.06 8.79 2.04
CA GLY A 289 -7.29 9.82 3.06
C GLY A 289 -6.53 11.11 2.77
N PHE A 290 -5.23 11.03 2.49
CA PHE A 290 -4.43 12.20 2.13
C PHE A 290 -4.86 12.85 0.80
N LEU A 291 -5.31 12.06 -0.19
CA LEU A 291 -5.89 12.58 -1.42
C LEU A 291 -7.19 13.37 -1.17
N GLN A 292 -8.05 12.90 -0.25
CA GLN A 292 -9.26 13.64 0.17
C GLN A 292 -8.90 14.91 0.96
N CYS A 293 -7.86 14.87 1.79
CA CYS A 293 -7.40 16.00 2.59
C CYS A 293 -6.52 17.02 1.86
N ARG A 294 -6.10 16.78 0.61
CA ARG A 294 -5.06 17.55 -0.12
C ARG A 294 -5.25 19.08 -0.24
N ARG A 295 -6.44 19.60 0.09
CA ARG A 295 -6.74 21.04 0.11
C ARG A 295 -6.51 21.70 1.46
N TYR A 296 -6.25 20.93 2.51
CA TYR A 296 -6.23 21.37 3.91
C TYR A 296 -4.89 21.12 4.63
N ILE A 297 -3.89 20.61 3.91
CA ILE A 297 -2.54 20.31 4.41
C ILE A 297 -1.52 20.54 3.28
N ALA A 298 -0.33 21.04 3.61
CA ALA A 298 0.70 21.36 2.62
C ALA A 298 1.34 20.09 2.02
N PRO A 299 1.61 20.01 0.69
CA PRO A 299 2.20 18.82 0.06
C PRO A 299 3.54 18.37 0.67
N ALA A 300 4.38 19.33 1.09
CA ALA A 300 5.64 19.04 1.79
C ALA A 300 5.42 18.41 3.18
N GLU A 301 4.35 18.79 3.88
CA GLU A 301 4.00 18.19 5.18
C GLU A 301 3.44 16.78 5.02
N VAL A 302 2.58 16.57 4.02
CA VAL A 302 2.09 15.24 3.62
C VAL A 302 3.26 14.32 3.27
N THR A 303 4.21 14.80 2.46
CA THR A 303 5.38 14.03 2.05
C THR A 303 6.27 13.66 3.24
N ARG A 304 6.64 14.65 4.08
CA ARG A 304 7.39 14.43 5.32
C ARG A 304 6.73 13.42 6.25
N PHE A 305 5.40 13.47 6.40
CA PHE A 305 4.66 12.50 7.18
C PHE A 305 4.71 11.10 6.54
N LEU A 306 4.44 10.99 5.25
CA LEU A 306 4.35 9.69 4.56
C LEU A 306 5.70 8.98 4.44
N ASP A 307 6.78 9.67 4.08
CA ASP A 307 8.14 9.09 4.10
C ASP A 307 8.45 8.49 5.48
N THR A 308 8.17 9.25 6.55
CA THR A 308 8.39 8.83 7.94
C THR A 308 7.46 7.68 8.35
N HIS A 309 6.18 7.74 7.96
CA HIS A 309 5.17 6.76 8.34
C HIS A 309 5.38 5.43 7.63
N LEU A 310 5.55 5.44 6.31
CA LEU A 310 5.69 4.25 5.48
C LEU A 310 7.03 3.56 5.75
N ARG A 311 8.14 4.28 5.87
CA ARG A 311 9.45 3.70 6.26
C ARG A 311 9.44 3.04 7.64
N THR A 312 8.71 3.64 8.59
CA THR A 312 8.49 3.01 9.91
C THR A 312 7.59 1.77 9.81
N ARG A 313 6.55 1.80 8.96
CA ARG A 313 5.70 0.61 8.71
C ARG A 313 6.47 -0.53 8.08
N ILE A 314 7.32 -0.26 7.08
CA ILE A 314 8.20 -1.27 6.43
C ILE A 314 8.99 -2.02 7.51
N GLY A 315 9.77 -1.31 8.32
CA GLY A 315 10.55 -1.95 9.39
C GLY A 315 9.71 -2.63 10.47
N THR A 316 8.52 -2.11 10.79
CA THR A 316 7.64 -2.70 11.82
C THR A 316 7.00 -4.01 11.34
N ARG A 317 6.58 -4.05 10.07
CA ARG A 317 6.05 -5.25 9.41
C ARG A 317 7.15 -6.31 9.21
N LEU A 318 8.33 -5.90 8.77
CA LEU A 318 9.49 -6.77 8.56
C LEU A 318 9.91 -7.56 9.81
N ILE A 319 9.85 -6.95 11.00
CA ILE A 319 10.15 -7.64 12.27
C ILE A 319 9.12 -8.74 12.55
N ALA A 320 7.83 -8.45 12.37
CA ALA A 320 6.76 -9.41 12.60
C ALA A 320 6.82 -10.58 11.60
N GLU A 321 6.98 -10.27 10.31
CA GLU A 321 7.08 -11.29 9.25
C GLU A 321 8.35 -12.15 9.40
N GLN A 322 9.48 -11.58 9.86
CA GLN A 322 10.67 -12.36 10.17
C GLN A 322 10.41 -13.39 11.28
N HIS A 323 9.74 -13.02 12.38
CA HIS A 323 9.44 -13.98 13.44
C HIS A 323 8.46 -15.06 12.96
N ILE A 324 7.39 -14.69 12.26
CA ILE A 324 6.41 -15.63 11.69
C ILE A 324 7.09 -16.62 10.73
N ALA A 325 8.00 -16.15 9.86
CA ALA A 325 8.75 -17.01 8.95
C ALA A 325 9.76 -17.92 9.69
N LEU A 326 10.45 -17.42 10.72
CA LEU A 326 11.34 -18.24 11.56
C LEU A 326 10.58 -19.32 12.36
N HIS A 327 9.35 -19.03 12.80
CA HIS A 327 8.47 -20.00 13.44
C HIS A 327 8.09 -21.14 12.47
N TYR A 328 7.47 -20.81 11.34
CA TYR A 328 6.99 -21.85 10.38
C TYR A 328 8.13 -22.65 9.72
N SER A 329 9.32 -22.07 9.59
CA SER A 329 10.52 -22.80 9.12
C SER A 329 11.18 -23.69 10.19
N SER A 330 10.69 -23.65 11.44
CA SER A 330 11.23 -24.42 12.57
C SER A 330 10.26 -25.47 13.14
N VAL A 331 8.93 -25.31 12.94
CA VAL A 331 7.92 -26.24 13.46
C VAL A 331 7.64 -27.39 12.46
N PRO A 332 7.88 -28.67 12.82
CA PRO A 332 7.91 -29.79 11.86
C PRO A 332 6.53 -30.29 11.37
N HIS A 333 5.43 -29.66 11.78
CA HIS A 333 4.06 -30.16 11.57
C HIS A 333 3.07 -29.09 11.07
N PHE A 334 3.55 -27.97 10.54
CA PHE A 334 2.69 -26.93 9.94
C PHE A 334 2.49 -27.13 8.43
N ASP A 335 1.43 -26.56 7.87
CA ASP A 335 1.14 -26.60 6.43
C ASP A 335 2.14 -25.72 5.66
N PRO A 336 2.94 -26.27 4.71
CA PRO A 336 3.85 -25.48 3.88
C PRO A 336 3.17 -24.35 3.12
N GLY A 337 1.88 -24.48 2.78
CA GLY A 337 1.09 -23.45 2.11
C GLY A 337 0.67 -22.27 3.00
N ALA A 338 0.93 -22.35 4.31
CA ALA A 338 0.61 -21.30 5.28
C ALA A 338 1.85 -20.61 5.89
N SER A 339 3.05 -20.98 5.44
CA SER A 339 4.27 -20.18 5.66
C SER A 339 4.31 -18.98 4.71
N PRO A 340 4.76 -17.78 5.13
CA PRO A 340 4.94 -16.63 4.23
C PRO A 340 6.16 -16.79 3.29
N THR A 341 7.00 -17.80 3.52
CA THR A 341 8.20 -18.10 2.70
C THR A 341 8.35 -19.59 2.41
N PRO A 342 8.96 -20.00 1.28
CA PRO A 342 9.10 -21.40 0.90
C PRO A 342 9.97 -22.20 1.89
N CYS A 343 9.41 -23.21 2.53
CA CYS A 343 10.10 -24.14 3.43
C CYS A 343 9.51 -25.55 3.28
N PRO A 344 10.28 -26.64 3.44
CA PRO A 344 11.68 -26.70 3.91
C PRO A 344 12.72 -26.94 2.79
N GLU A 345 12.32 -27.10 1.53
CA GLU A 345 13.22 -27.62 0.46
C GLU A 345 14.28 -26.61 -0.05
N ASN A 346 14.15 -25.32 0.27
CA ASN A 346 15.11 -24.28 -0.13
C ASN A 346 16.02 -23.87 1.05
N PRO A 347 17.28 -24.35 1.14
CA PRO A 347 18.18 -24.09 2.27
C PRO A 347 18.73 -22.66 2.34
N ASN A 348 18.29 -21.78 1.44
CA ASN A 348 18.79 -20.41 1.31
C ASN A 348 18.03 -19.41 2.21
N TYR A 349 16.90 -19.78 2.80
CA TYR A 349 16.03 -18.86 3.53
C TYR A 349 16.36 -18.76 5.03
N ILE A 350 16.37 -17.54 5.55
CA ILE A 350 16.52 -17.21 6.98
C ILE A 350 15.35 -16.30 7.36
N GLY A 351 14.19 -16.90 7.58
CA GLY A 351 12.92 -16.19 7.67
C GLY A 351 12.57 -15.56 6.32
N VAL A 352 12.38 -14.24 6.27
CA VAL A 352 12.05 -13.48 5.04
C VAL A 352 13.26 -13.07 4.19
N ILE A 353 14.47 -13.46 4.60
CA ILE A 353 15.72 -13.16 3.90
C ILE A 353 16.14 -14.37 3.06
N ASP A 354 16.31 -14.19 1.75
CA ASP A 354 16.95 -15.17 0.87
C ASP A 354 18.45 -14.87 0.79
N THR A 355 19.29 -15.87 1.07
CA THR A 355 20.75 -15.74 1.07
C THR A 355 21.39 -15.76 -0.30
N ALA A 356 20.70 -16.27 -1.32
CA ALA A 356 21.20 -16.39 -2.69
C ALA A 356 20.14 -15.94 -3.71
N LEU A 357 19.50 -14.80 -3.44
CA LEU A 357 18.48 -14.22 -4.31
C LEU A 357 19.07 -13.90 -5.69
N SER A 358 18.44 -14.43 -6.74
CA SER A 358 18.70 -14.01 -8.13
C SER A 358 17.82 -12.80 -8.49
N PRO A 359 18.41 -11.62 -8.77
CA PRO A 359 17.63 -10.47 -9.22
C PRO A 359 16.99 -10.72 -10.58
N ALA A 360 17.65 -11.50 -11.46
CA ALA A 360 17.15 -11.78 -12.80
C ALA A 360 15.85 -12.59 -12.78
N ALA A 361 15.74 -13.58 -11.88
CA ALA A 361 14.52 -14.37 -11.71
C ALA A 361 13.34 -13.51 -11.24
N ILE A 362 13.55 -12.63 -10.25
CA ILE A 362 12.50 -11.72 -9.77
C ILE A 362 12.15 -10.68 -10.84
N VAL A 363 13.13 -10.12 -11.55
CA VAL A 363 12.91 -9.20 -12.66
C VAL A 363 12.06 -9.83 -13.77
N ASP A 364 12.36 -11.06 -14.21
CA ASP A 364 11.60 -11.74 -15.26
C ASP A 364 10.16 -12.08 -14.81
N THR A 365 9.97 -12.49 -13.55
CA THR A 365 8.65 -12.73 -12.96
C THR A 365 7.82 -11.44 -12.89
N CYS A 366 8.39 -10.35 -12.37
CA CYS A 366 7.73 -9.04 -12.31
C CYS A 366 7.43 -8.49 -13.72
N ALA A 367 8.37 -8.62 -14.66
CA ALA A 367 8.18 -8.19 -16.05
C ALA A 367 7.07 -8.98 -16.75
N GLY A 368 7.04 -10.31 -16.56
CA GLY A 368 5.94 -11.15 -17.05
C GLY A 368 4.57 -10.66 -16.60
N PHE A 369 4.40 -10.48 -15.28
CA PHE A 369 3.14 -10.04 -14.67
C PHE A 369 2.74 -8.61 -15.09
N VAL A 370 3.69 -7.66 -15.10
CA VAL A 370 3.41 -6.27 -15.50
C VAL A 370 3.14 -6.17 -17.02
N ALA A 371 3.73 -7.05 -17.83
CA ALA A 371 3.39 -7.17 -19.25
C ALA A 371 1.99 -7.75 -19.47
N ASP A 372 1.53 -8.73 -18.67
CA ASP A 372 0.14 -9.22 -18.70
C ASP A 372 -0.85 -8.07 -18.40
N ILE A 373 -0.52 -7.22 -17.41
CA ILE A 373 -1.32 -6.04 -17.03
C ILE A 373 -1.35 -5.00 -18.16
N ALA A 374 -0.21 -4.74 -18.82
CA ALA A 374 -0.14 -3.81 -19.95
C ALA A 374 -0.91 -4.32 -21.16
N GLU A 375 -0.81 -5.62 -21.47
CA GLU A 375 -1.55 -6.29 -22.54
C GLU A 375 -3.07 -6.22 -22.29
N LEU A 376 -3.50 -6.45 -21.04
CA LEU A 376 -4.92 -6.36 -20.66
C LEU A 376 -5.48 -4.92 -20.72
N LYS A 377 -4.69 -3.90 -20.36
CA LYS A 377 -5.16 -2.50 -20.30
C LYS A 377 -5.03 -1.76 -21.64
N TYR A 378 -4.01 -2.04 -22.45
CA TYR A 378 -3.73 -1.29 -23.69
C TYR A 378 -3.78 -2.15 -24.96
N GLY A 379 -3.97 -3.47 -24.86
CA GLY A 379 -3.91 -4.39 -26.00
C GLY A 379 -2.51 -4.62 -26.56
N ILE A 380 -1.46 -4.11 -25.90
CA ILE A 380 -0.06 -4.23 -26.31
C ILE A 380 0.75 -4.83 -25.17
N ARG A 381 1.38 -5.97 -25.42
CA ARG A 381 2.36 -6.57 -24.53
C ARG A 381 3.75 -5.96 -24.80
N PRO A 382 4.37 -5.25 -23.84
CA PRO A 382 5.74 -4.77 -23.99
C PRO A 382 6.75 -5.92 -23.90
N GLU A 383 7.83 -5.83 -24.68
CA GLU A 383 8.97 -6.74 -24.60
C GLU A 383 10.05 -6.18 -23.66
N TRP A 384 10.81 -7.07 -23.01
CA TRP A 384 11.96 -6.72 -22.17
C TRP A 384 13.17 -7.59 -22.50
N ILE A 385 14.36 -7.10 -22.18
CA ILE A 385 15.63 -7.83 -22.28
C ILE A 385 16.39 -7.63 -20.97
N ILE A 386 16.91 -8.71 -20.39
CA ILE A 386 17.84 -8.66 -19.25
C ILE A 386 19.28 -8.76 -19.80
N ASP A 387 20.14 -7.81 -19.44
CA ASP A 387 21.55 -7.79 -19.83
C ASP A 387 22.50 -7.49 -18.65
N GLY A 388 23.82 -7.49 -18.91
CA GLY A 388 24.84 -7.44 -17.85
C GLY A 388 25.16 -8.84 -17.31
N GLU A 389 25.09 -9.02 -16.00
CA GLU A 389 25.46 -10.23 -15.26
C GLU A 389 24.23 -10.88 -14.57
N PRO A 390 23.35 -11.57 -15.32
CA PRO A 390 22.10 -12.13 -14.78
C PRO A 390 22.30 -13.25 -13.75
N ASP A 391 23.46 -13.91 -13.77
CA ASP A 391 23.85 -14.94 -12.79
C ASP A 391 24.26 -14.35 -11.42
N THR A 392 24.21 -13.02 -11.26
CA THR A 392 24.42 -12.34 -9.96
C THR A 392 23.46 -12.90 -8.91
N VAL A 393 23.99 -13.23 -7.73
CA VAL A 393 23.19 -13.53 -6.53
C VAL A 393 23.69 -12.72 -5.33
N PHE A 394 22.76 -12.27 -4.49
CA PHE A 394 23.06 -11.53 -3.28
C PHE A 394 22.05 -11.86 -2.16
N THR A 395 22.39 -11.56 -0.91
CA THR A 395 21.44 -11.77 0.21
C THR A 395 20.52 -10.55 0.33
N PHE A 396 19.20 -10.75 0.27
CA PHE A 396 18.20 -9.67 0.36
C PHE A 396 16.79 -10.20 0.74
N VAL A 397 15.79 -9.31 0.85
CA VAL A 397 14.38 -9.67 1.09
C VAL A 397 13.62 -9.73 -0.25
N PRO A 398 13.13 -10.90 -0.72
CA PRO A 398 12.47 -11.04 -2.03
C PRO A 398 11.32 -10.06 -2.26
N GLN A 399 10.37 -10.02 -1.33
CA GLN A 399 9.16 -9.17 -1.41
C GLN A 399 9.48 -7.67 -1.54
N HIS A 400 10.61 -7.21 -1.00
CA HIS A 400 11.04 -5.81 -1.14
C HIS A 400 11.53 -5.53 -2.58
N LEU A 401 12.30 -6.44 -3.17
CA LEU A 401 12.75 -6.31 -4.56
C LEU A 401 11.58 -6.45 -5.54
N GLU A 402 10.69 -7.43 -5.33
CA GLU A 402 9.46 -7.62 -6.11
C GLU A 402 8.60 -6.36 -6.13
N TYR A 403 8.39 -5.72 -4.98
CA TYR A 403 7.63 -4.47 -4.88
C TYR A 403 8.28 -3.35 -5.69
N ILE A 404 9.58 -3.08 -5.45
CA ILE A 404 10.32 -2.03 -6.15
C ILE A 404 10.27 -2.25 -7.66
N VAL A 405 10.65 -3.44 -8.13
CA VAL A 405 10.76 -3.77 -9.55
C VAL A 405 9.39 -3.72 -10.22
N SER A 406 8.32 -4.19 -9.58
CA SER A 406 6.96 -4.10 -10.13
C SER A 406 6.48 -2.65 -10.30
N GLU A 407 6.77 -1.76 -9.36
CA GLU A 407 6.44 -0.33 -9.51
C GLU A 407 7.28 0.35 -10.61
N LEU A 408 8.59 0.06 -10.69
CA LEU A 408 9.47 0.64 -11.71
C LEU A 408 9.10 0.14 -13.12
N LEU A 409 8.85 -1.15 -13.29
CA LEU A 409 8.43 -1.73 -14.57
C LEU A 409 7.05 -1.23 -15.00
N LYS A 410 6.09 -1.03 -14.08
CA LYS A 410 4.80 -0.41 -14.42
C LYS A 410 4.98 0.95 -15.08
N ASN A 411 5.89 1.79 -14.57
CA ASN A 411 6.18 3.10 -15.15
C ASN A 411 6.87 2.98 -16.52
N ALA A 412 7.92 2.17 -16.62
CA ALA A 412 8.67 1.96 -17.87
C ALA A 412 7.80 1.37 -18.99
N PHE A 413 6.97 0.37 -18.66
CA PHE A 413 6.08 -0.31 -19.60
C PHE A 413 4.93 0.61 -20.02
N ARG A 414 4.32 1.33 -19.07
CA ARG A 414 3.31 2.36 -19.35
C ARG A 414 3.85 3.38 -20.35
N ALA A 415 5.01 3.99 -20.06
CA ALA A 415 5.59 5.02 -20.92
C ALA A 415 5.93 4.47 -22.31
N THR A 416 6.52 3.27 -22.40
CA THR A 416 6.86 2.60 -23.68
C THR A 416 5.63 2.33 -24.55
N VAL A 417 4.52 1.89 -23.93
CA VAL A 417 3.25 1.61 -24.62
C VAL A 417 2.51 2.89 -25.00
N GLU A 418 2.44 3.89 -24.10
CA GLU A 418 1.76 5.16 -24.35
C GLU A 418 2.46 6.00 -25.44
N THR A 419 3.77 5.84 -25.66
CA THR A 419 4.46 6.42 -26.83
C THR A 419 4.47 5.53 -28.09
N GLY A 420 3.90 4.32 -28.04
CA GLY A 420 3.91 3.37 -29.15
C GLY A 420 5.31 2.89 -29.57
N SER A 421 6.27 2.88 -28.62
CA SER A 421 7.64 2.45 -28.88
C SER A 421 7.71 0.95 -29.19
N LYS A 422 8.68 0.58 -30.03
CA LYS A 422 8.97 -0.81 -30.43
C LYS A 422 10.35 -1.29 -29.96
N GLU A 423 11.10 -0.45 -29.24
CA GLU A 423 12.31 -0.90 -28.55
C GLU A 423 11.91 -1.59 -27.23
N PRO A 424 12.44 -2.78 -26.92
CA PRO A 424 12.18 -3.44 -25.66
C PRO A 424 12.79 -2.66 -24.48
N VAL A 425 12.19 -2.80 -23.29
CA VAL A 425 12.75 -2.23 -22.07
C VAL A 425 13.98 -3.05 -21.66
N VAL A 426 15.14 -2.39 -21.56
CA VAL A 426 16.42 -3.05 -21.26
C VAL A 426 16.69 -2.97 -19.76
N ILE A 427 16.94 -4.11 -19.13
CA ILE A 427 17.08 -4.25 -17.68
C ILE A 427 18.46 -4.82 -17.37
N THR A 428 19.40 -3.93 -17.09
CA THR A 428 20.81 -4.27 -16.86
C THR A 428 21.05 -4.58 -15.40
N ILE A 429 21.52 -5.79 -15.12
CA ILE A 429 21.94 -6.24 -13.79
C ILE A 429 23.47 -6.17 -13.71
N ALA A 430 24.01 -5.50 -12.70
CA ALA A 430 25.44 -5.47 -12.42
C ALA A 430 25.67 -5.72 -10.93
N PRO A 431 26.59 -6.64 -10.54
CA PRO A 431 26.97 -6.81 -9.14
C PRO A 431 27.66 -5.54 -8.65
N GLU A 432 27.31 -5.10 -7.44
CA GLU A 432 28.01 -4.00 -6.80
C GLU A 432 29.18 -4.55 -5.97
N PRO A 433 30.44 -4.18 -6.27
CA PRO A 433 31.58 -4.66 -5.52
C PRO A 433 31.55 -4.13 -4.07
N PRO A 434 32.12 -4.87 -3.11
CA PRO A 434 32.25 -4.43 -1.72
C PRO A 434 32.87 -3.03 -1.58
N ASP A 435 32.29 -2.21 -0.69
CA ASP A 435 32.54 -0.75 -0.58
C ASP A 435 33.90 -0.45 0.10
N THR A 436 34.97 -0.74 -0.64
CA THR A 436 36.37 -0.76 -0.20
C THR A 436 37.06 0.62 -0.23
N GLY A 437 36.29 1.70 -0.18
CA GLY A 437 36.80 3.07 -0.20
C GLY A 437 35.79 4.12 0.28
N PRO A 438 36.18 5.40 0.37
CA PRO A 438 35.23 6.48 0.62
C PRO A 438 34.18 6.56 -0.50
N PRO A 439 32.93 6.95 -0.19
CA PRO A 439 31.79 6.83 -1.11
C PRO A 439 32.05 7.57 -2.42
N ARG A 440 32.21 6.82 -3.51
CA ARG A 440 32.60 7.37 -4.83
C ARG A 440 31.50 8.15 -5.54
N LEU A 441 30.25 8.02 -5.08
CA LEU A 441 29.09 8.79 -5.49
C LEU A 441 28.19 8.96 -4.26
N THR A 442 28.17 10.15 -3.66
CA THR A 442 26.94 10.60 -2.99
C THR A 442 25.94 10.95 -4.08
N LEU A 443 24.84 10.20 -4.13
CA LEU A 443 23.63 10.69 -4.78
C LEU A 443 23.05 11.75 -3.84
N ASP A 444 23.50 12.99 -4.01
CA ASP A 444 23.02 14.09 -3.19
C ASP A 444 21.49 14.21 -3.37
N PRO A 445 20.69 14.23 -2.28
CA PRO A 445 19.25 14.41 -2.38
C PRO A 445 18.95 15.78 -3.01
N PRO A 446 17.81 15.95 -3.71
CA PRO A 446 17.41 17.24 -4.26
C PRO A 446 17.49 18.35 -3.21
N ALA A 447 18.04 19.50 -3.59
CA ALA A 447 18.58 20.53 -2.68
C ALA A 447 17.57 21.20 -1.71
N GLU A 448 16.31 20.78 -1.74
CA GLU A 448 15.22 21.24 -0.88
C GLU A 448 15.03 20.34 0.37
N ASP A 449 15.62 19.13 0.42
CA ASP A 449 15.41 18.17 1.50
C ASP A 449 16.19 18.50 2.79
N LYS A 450 15.83 19.63 3.41
CA LYS A 450 16.23 19.99 4.77
C LYS A 450 15.42 19.23 5.84
N GLY A 451 14.99 18.01 5.52
CA GLY A 451 14.42 17.01 6.44
C GLY A 451 15.46 16.08 7.09
N ALA A 452 16.73 16.17 6.68
CA ALA A 452 17.94 15.56 7.26
C ALA A 452 17.75 14.25 8.07
N PHE A 453 17.30 13.19 7.40
CA PHE A 453 17.41 11.84 7.94
C PHE A 453 18.90 11.45 8.04
N ARG A 454 19.40 11.25 9.27
CA ARG A 454 20.76 10.73 9.45
C ARG A 454 20.82 9.26 9.06
N GLY A 455 21.68 8.93 8.10
CA GLY A 455 21.94 7.55 7.66
C GLY A 455 22.47 6.61 8.76
N ASP A 456 22.79 7.13 9.96
CA ASP A 456 23.09 6.36 11.16
C ASP A 456 21.99 5.38 11.60
N ALA A 457 20.77 5.49 11.06
CA ALA A 457 19.64 4.67 11.47
C ALA A 457 19.81 3.17 11.15
N ILE A 458 20.18 2.79 9.93
CA ILE A 458 20.30 1.40 9.50
C ILE A 458 21.54 1.28 8.61
N ARG A 459 22.60 0.67 9.15
CA ARG A 459 23.77 0.27 8.37
C ARG A 459 23.59 -1.16 7.86
N PRO A 460 24.19 -1.52 6.71
CA PRO A 460 24.30 -2.92 6.28
C PRO A 460 24.92 -3.81 7.38
N LEU A 461 24.70 -5.12 7.30
CA LEU A 461 25.35 -6.09 8.21
C LEU A 461 26.89 -6.05 8.08
N ASP A 462 27.37 -5.70 6.89
CA ASP A 462 28.77 -5.49 6.56
C ASP A 462 28.81 -4.36 5.51
N ASP A 463 29.60 -3.31 5.73
CA ASP A 463 29.79 -2.26 4.70
C ASP A 463 30.46 -2.84 3.43
N ASN A 464 31.14 -3.98 3.57
CA ASN A 464 31.78 -4.79 2.55
C ASN A 464 30.83 -5.89 1.98
N ALA A 465 29.51 -5.77 2.19
CA ALA A 465 28.52 -6.66 1.58
C ALA A 465 28.39 -6.45 0.06
N PRO A 466 28.37 -7.52 -0.77
CA PRO A 466 28.11 -7.38 -2.21
C PRO A 466 26.66 -6.93 -2.44
N GLY A 467 26.49 -5.92 -3.28
CA GLY A 467 25.18 -5.39 -3.66
C GLY A 467 24.79 -5.73 -5.10
N VAL A 468 23.75 -5.08 -5.59
CA VAL A 468 23.37 -5.10 -7.01
C VAL A 468 22.92 -3.71 -7.44
N THR A 469 23.32 -3.30 -8.65
CA THR A 469 22.70 -2.20 -9.38
C THR A 469 21.85 -2.77 -10.51
N ILE A 470 20.58 -2.37 -10.55
CA ILE A 470 19.63 -2.73 -11.61
C ILE A 470 19.25 -1.43 -12.33
N ARG A 471 19.62 -1.30 -13.61
CA ARG A 471 19.18 -0.20 -14.47
C ARG A 471 18.01 -0.66 -15.34
N ILE A 472 16.84 -0.06 -15.16
CA ILE A 472 15.70 -0.22 -16.07
C ILE A 472 15.72 0.96 -17.05
N ARG A 473 15.83 0.68 -18.35
CA ARG A 473 15.87 1.66 -19.44
C ARG A 473 14.67 1.50 -20.36
N ASP A 474 13.84 2.53 -20.44
CA ASP A 474 12.73 2.62 -21.39
C ASP A 474 13.06 3.51 -22.60
N ARG A 475 12.17 3.46 -23.60
CA ARG A 475 12.09 4.44 -24.70
C ARG A 475 10.71 5.10 -24.74
N GLY A 476 10.16 5.37 -23.56
CA GLY A 476 8.83 5.93 -23.34
C GLY A 476 8.78 7.46 -23.44
N GLY A 477 9.57 8.06 -24.32
CA GLY A 477 9.59 9.51 -24.55
C GLY A 477 10.18 10.38 -23.41
N GLY A 478 10.40 9.81 -22.23
CA GLY A 478 11.01 10.51 -21.09
C GLY A 478 10.07 11.46 -20.34
N ILE A 479 10.58 12.02 -19.25
CA ILE A 479 9.84 12.85 -18.29
C ILE A 479 10.06 14.33 -18.63
N SER A 480 8.98 15.10 -18.77
CA SER A 480 9.07 16.56 -18.99
C SER A 480 9.84 17.25 -17.86
N PRO A 481 10.69 18.26 -18.15
CA PRO A 481 11.37 19.06 -17.12
C PRO A 481 10.44 19.72 -16.09
N GLU A 482 9.18 19.97 -16.44
CA GLU A 482 8.15 20.51 -15.52
C GLU A 482 7.60 19.44 -14.56
N VAL A 483 7.60 18.18 -15.01
CA VAL A 483 7.13 17.00 -14.26
C VAL A 483 8.24 16.46 -13.36
N LEU A 484 9.50 16.53 -13.80
CA LEU A 484 10.65 15.90 -13.16
C LEU A 484 10.85 16.25 -11.66
N PRO A 485 10.66 17.50 -11.17
CA PRO A 485 10.75 17.80 -9.74
C PRO A 485 9.69 17.10 -8.89
N ASN A 486 8.53 16.80 -9.49
CA ASN A 486 7.33 16.34 -8.78
C ASN A 486 7.24 14.81 -8.65
N ILE A 487 8.06 14.03 -9.36
CA ILE A 487 7.94 12.55 -9.41
C ILE A 487 8.14 11.84 -8.07
N TRP A 488 8.74 12.51 -7.09
CA TRP A 488 8.95 12.03 -5.72
C TRP A 488 7.86 12.49 -4.74
N SER A 489 6.91 13.31 -5.17
CA SER A 489 5.79 13.73 -4.33
C SER A 489 4.72 12.64 -4.24
N TYR A 490 4.31 12.30 -3.02
CA TYR A 490 3.14 11.43 -2.83
C TYR A 490 1.87 12.09 -3.38
N SER A 491 0.95 11.27 -3.90
CA SER A 491 -0.28 11.72 -4.58
C SER A 491 -0.06 12.50 -5.88
N TYR A 492 1.17 12.55 -6.41
CA TYR A 492 1.46 13.08 -7.74
C TYR A 492 1.45 11.96 -8.79
N THR A 493 0.70 12.15 -9.88
CA THR A 493 0.61 11.19 -10.99
C THR A 493 0.32 11.90 -12.31
N THR A 494 0.85 11.35 -13.41
CA THR A 494 0.60 11.78 -14.80
C THR A 494 -0.53 10.98 -15.46
N PHE A 495 -1.46 10.47 -14.66
CA PHE A 495 -2.60 9.68 -15.11
C PHE A 495 -3.90 10.44 -14.77
N ASN A 496 -4.70 10.73 -15.79
CA ASN A 496 -6.09 11.17 -15.61
C ASN A 496 -7.00 9.94 -15.71
N ASP A 497 -7.97 9.83 -14.79
CA ASP A 497 -8.98 8.76 -14.87
C ASP A 497 -9.90 8.94 -16.10
N ASP A 498 -10.04 10.17 -16.61
CA ASP A 498 -10.96 10.52 -17.71
C ASP A 498 -10.67 9.75 -19.02
N ASP A 499 -9.40 9.43 -19.29
CA ASP A 499 -8.94 8.69 -20.48
C ASP A 499 -9.42 7.22 -20.51
N THR A 500 -10.10 6.74 -19.46
CA THR A 500 -10.58 5.35 -19.37
C THR A 500 -12.05 5.14 -19.77
N ASN A 501 -12.81 6.20 -20.03
CA ASN A 501 -14.25 6.10 -20.28
C ASN A 501 -14.63 5.50 -21.64
N ASP A 502 -13.74 5.52 -22.63
CA ASP A 502 -14.06 5.27 -24.05
C ASP A 502 -14.18 3.78 -24.45
N LEU A 503 -14.09 2.85 -23.50
CA LEU A 503 -14.10 1.40 -23.76
C LEU A 503 -15.31 0.62 -23.18
N THR A 504 -16.37 1.30 -22.72
CA THR A 504 -17.61 0.62 -22.27
C THR A 504 -18.84 0.97 -23.13
N PRO A 505 -19.58 -0.02 -23.67
CA PRO A 505 -20.82 0.24 -24.40
C PRO A 505 -21.92 0.77 -23.46
N ASN A 506 -22.26 2.04 -23.67
CA ASN A 506 -23.30 2.84 -23.04
C ASN A 506 -24.54 2.04 -22.55
N ASN A 507 -24.74 1.98 -21.23
CA ASN A 507 -26.03 1.63 -20.62
C ASN A 507 -26.25 2.50 -19.37
N GLY A 508 -27.33 3.27 -19.36
CA GLY A 508 -27.35 4.55 -18.63
C GLY A 508 -27.76 4.50 -17.16
N GLY A 509 -27.18 5.40 -16.36
CA GLY A 509 -27.82 5.95 -15.15
C GLY A 509 -27.09 5.80 -13.82
N GLY A 510 -26.22 6.77 -13.47
CA GLY A 510 -26.02 7.17 -12.07
C GLY A 510 -24.60 7.22 -11.51
N ARG A 511 -24.07 8.45 -11.38
CA ARG A 511 -23.09 8.89 -10.36
C ARG A 511 -21.77 8.09 -10.23
N GLY A 512 -20.92 8.22 -11.25
CA GLY A 512 -19.49 8.56 -11.21
C GLY A 512 -18.65 8.50 -9.91
N GLN A 513 -18.78 7.49 -9.04
CA GLN A 513 -17.90 7.33 -7.87
C GLN A 513 -17.78 5.86 -7.40
N LYS A 514 -17.47 4.92 -8.32
CA LYS A 514 -17.31 3.48 -7.95
C LYS A 514 -16.07 2.75 -8.49
N ASP A 515 -15.56 3.02 -9.69
CA ASP A 515 -14.50 2.16 -10.26
C ASP A 515 -13.13 2.25 -9.57
N ALA A 516 -12.77 3.43 -9.04
CA ALA A 516 -11.52 3.61 -8.30
C ALA A 516 -11.38 2.71 -7.05
N LEU A 517 -12.46 2.08 -6.55
CA LEU A 517 -12.37 1.09 -5.47
C LEU A 517 -11.95 -0.31 -5.95
N GLY A 518 -12.39 -0.74 -7.13
CA GLY A 518 -12.08 -2.09 -7.65
C GLY A 518 -10.60 -2.26 -7.99
N ILE A 519 -9.98 -1.17 -8.45
CA ILE A 519 -8.53 -1.07 -8.74
C ILE A 519 -7.68 -1.27 -7.46
N ILE A 520 -8.22 -0.93 -6.28
CA ILE A 520 -7.44 -0.84 -5.04
C ILE A 520 -7.32 -2.17 -4.29
N SER A 521 -8.42 -2.91 -4.10
CA SER A 521 -8.35 -4.25 -3.45
C SER A 521 -7.57 -5.26 -4.29
N ALA A 522 -7.50 -5.00 -5.60
CA ALA A 522 -6.73 -5.79 -6.53
C ALA A 522 -5.23 -5.45 -6.44
N ALA A 523 -4.83 -4.20 -6.16
CA ALA A 523 -3.43 -3.81 -6.02
C ALA A 523 -2.72 -4.44 -4.80
N SER A 524 -3.44 -4.85 -3.77
CA SER A 524 -2.92 -5.65 -2.65
C SER A 524 -3.11 -7.17 -2.82
N THR A 525 -3.70 -7.62 -3.95
CA THR A 525 -4.09 -9.04 -4.16
C THR A 525 -3.99 -9.53 -5.63
N GLY A 526 -3.14 -8.93 -6.46
CA GLY A 526 -2.78 -9.48 -7.79
C GLY A 526 -3.60 -9.02 -9.01
N GLY A 527 -4.32 -7.90 -8.95
CA GLY A 527 -4.88 -7.24 -10.14
C GLY A 527 -4.56 -5.75 -10.16
N SER A 528 -3.91 -5.25 -11.21
CA SER A 528 -3.39 -3.88 -11.20
C SER A 528 -3.99 -3.03 -12.31
N SER A 529 -4.40 -1.80 -11.99
CA SER A 529 -4.19 -0.72 -12.95
C SER A 529 -2.68 -0.45 -13.01
N ILE A 530 -2.13 -0.38 -14.22
CA ILE A 530 -0.71 -0.05 -14.44
C ILE A 530 -0.33 1.34 -13.90
N ALA A 531 -1.32 2.23 -13.75
CA ALA A 531 -1.20 3.55 -13.13
C ALA A 531 -2.03 3.60 -11.85
N GLY A 532 -1.44 4.12 -10.78
CA GLY A 532 -2.07 4.21 -9.45
C GLY A 532 -1.99 5.61 -8.84
N LEU A 533 -2.29 5.69 -7.54
CA LEU A 533 -2.50 6.94 -6.77
C LEU A 533 -1.25 7.85 -6.59
N GLY A 534 -0.16 7.67 -7.34
CA GLY A 534 1.07 8.46 -7.17
C GLY A 534 1.88 8.09 -5.93
N TYR A 535 2.03 6.79 -5.65
CA TYR A 535 2.80 6.28 -4.50
C TYR A 535 3.99 5.39 -4.88
N GLY A 536 4.03 4.84 -6.11
CA GLY A 536 5.03 3.86 -6.53
C GLY A 536 6.47 4.35 -6.37
N LEU A 537 6.88 5.37 -7.13
CA LEU A 537 8.26 5.91 -7.08
C LEU A 537 8.75 6.29 -5.65
N PRO A 538 8.05 7.14 -4.87
CA PRO A 538 8.55 7.51 -3.54
C PRO A 538 8.53 6.34 -2.54
N LEU A 539 7.60 5.40 -2.64
CA LEU A 539 7.60 4.21 -1.77
C LEU A 539 8.70 3.21 -2.18
N SER A 540 8.93 2.99 -3.48
CA SER A 540 10.07 2.20 -3.98
C SER A 540 11.40 2.78 -3.51
N ARG A 541 11.57 4.12 -3.54
CA ARG A 541 12.72 4.82 -2.96
C ARG A 541 12.87 4.50 -1.47
N ALA A 542 11.79 4.64 -0.69
CA ALA A 542 11.81 4.35 0.75
C ALA A 542 12.11 2.88 1.09
N TYR A 543 11.73 1.92 0.23
CA TYR A 543 12.12 0.51 0.34
C TYR A 543 13.61 0.28 0.02
N ALA A 544 14.15 0.89 -1.05
CA ALA A 544 15.56 0.73 -1.44
C ALA A 544 16.52 1.35 -0.40
N GLU A 545 16.19 2.56 0.07
CA GLU A 545 16.94 3.27 1.11
C GLU A 545 16.87 2.59 2.49
N TYR A 546 15.87 1.75 2.75
CA TYR A 546 15.69 1.09 4.06
C TYR A 546 16.91 0.24 4.47
N PHE A 547 17.66 -0.28 3.49
CA PHE A 547 18.90 -1.04 3.71
C PHE A 547 20.15 -0.32 3.16
N GLY A 548 20.12 1.00 3.01
CA GLY A 548 21.26 1.78 2.52
C GLY A 548 21.50 1.69 1.00
N GLY A 549 20.50 1.24 0.25
CA GLY A 549 20.42 1.42 -1.20
C GLY A 549 19.84 2.79 -1.58
N GLY A 550 19.31 2.91 -2.80
CA GLY A 550 18.64 4.12 -3.29
C GLY A 550 18.13 3.98 -4.73
N ILE A 551 17.41 4.99 -5.21
CA ILE A 551 16.94 5.06 -6.60
C ILE A 551 17.31 6.43 -7.19
N ALA A 552 17.97 6.43 -8.35
CA ALA A 552 18.18 7.62 -9.17
C ALA A 552 17.39 7.49 -10.48
N VAL A 553 16.95 8.62 -11.03
CA VAL A 553 16.20 8.70 -12.29
C VAL A 553 16.93 9.69 -13.20
N GLN A 554 17.30 9.25 -14.41
CA GLN A 554 17.92 10.07 -15.44
C GLN A 554 17.07 9.97 -16.71
N SER A 555 16.39 11.05 -17.08
CA SER A 555 15.48 11.06 -18.22
C SER A 555 15.97 12.00 -19.32
N LEU A 556 15.93 11.51 -20.56
CA LEU A 556 16.06 12.34 -21.76
C LEU A 556 14.66 12.58 -22.32
N TYR A 557 14.12 13.78 -22.08
CA TYR A 557 12.83 14.17 -22.62
C TYR A 557 12.87 14.20 -24.15
N GLY A 558 11.85 13.61 -24.79
CA GLY A 558 11.81 13.28 -26.21
C GLY A 558 12.42 11.92 -26.58
N TRP A 559 12.93 11.12 -25.63
CA TRP A 559 13.67 9.88 -25.92
C TRP A 559 13.36 8.70 -25.00
N GLY A 560 13.43 8.87 -23.68
CA GLY A 560 13.23 7.78 -22.71
C GLY A 560 13.88 8.03 -21.35
N THR A 561 13.71 7.09 -20.42
CA THR A 561 14.22 7.19 -19.05
C THR A 561 15.09 5.99 -18.66
N ASP A 562 16.21 6.27 -17.99
CA ASP A 562 16.96 5.30 -17.20
C ASP A 562 16.59 5.47 -15.72
N VAL A 563 16.16 4.39 -15.07
CA VAL A 563 16.01 4.31 -13.61
C VAL A 563 17.09 3.38 -13.06
N TYR A 564 17.91 3.89 -12.14
CA TYR A 564 19.00 3.18 -11.49
C TYR A 564 18.58 2.83 -10.05
N LEU A 565 18.26 1.55 -9.82
CA LEU A 565 18.06 0.98 -8.49
C LEU A 565 19.39 0.44 -7.97
N ARG A 566 19.89 0.99 -6.86
CA ARG A 566 21.06 0.47 -6.13
C ARG A 566 20.57 -0.20 -4.85
N LEU A 567 20.98 -1.44 -4.60
CA LEU A 567 20.68 -2.18 -3.37
C LEU A 567 21.96 -2.76 -2.79
N LYS A 568 22.31 -2.35 -1.56
CA LYS A 568 23.32 -3.06 -0.77
C LYS A 568 22.73 -4.39 -0.29
N GLY A 569 23.51 -5.46 -0.40
CA GLY A 569 23.14 -6.75 0.14
C GLY A 569 23.23 -6.78 1.66
N VAL A 570 22.63 -7.81 2.26
CA VAL A 570 23.05 -8.24 3.59
C VAL A 570 24.45 -8.85 3.47
N GLY A 571 25.33 -8.55 4.42
CA GLY A 571 26.66 -9.15 4.52
C GLY A 571 26.59 -10.68 4.64
N LYS A 572 27.72 -11.35 4.41
CA LYS A 572 27.78 -12.82 4.46
C LYS A 572 27.46 -13.34 5.87
N ILE A 573 26.28 -13.95 6.01
CA ILE A 573 25.82 -14.60 7.24
C ILE A 573 26.58 -15.92 7.39
N GLN A 574 27.64 -15.90 8.20
CA GLN A 574 28.38 -17.12 8.60
C GLN A 574 27.50 -18.01 9.47
#